data_AF-A0A822H0Z1-F1
#
_entry.id   AF-A0A822H0Z1-F1
#
_cell.length_a   1.000
_cell.length_b   1.000
_cell.length_c   1.000
_cell.angle_alpha   90.00
_cell.angle_beta   90.00
_cell.angle_gamma   90.00
#
_symmetry.space_group_name_H-M   'P 1'
#
loop_
_entity.id
_entity.type
_entity.pdbx_description
1 polymer ?
#
loop_
_entity_poly.entity_id
_entity_poly.type
_entity_poly.pdbx_seq_one_letter_code
_entity_poly.pdbx_strand_id
1 'polypeptide(L)'
;MLCVKTSVGYFNYLRFVHLSSQPSYRLLYIMLVISFFISITWMAFAAGFNSNLSFHITQLYPYKICWFTRPAIYYFTTIPVCLFLLINIVIFIFVAYHILNHVQNAASSDQSYTRMKQCVIVLLLSCATQGIGWLLGPFLTSVGEEVGNVLGWFFIIFNGLEGLWCIVLYIIILSKHIDERKRVITAKEVKKPTESIYHK
;
A
#
# COMPACT_ATOMS: atom_id res chain seq x y z
N MET A 1 11.73 -0.60 -2.76
CA MET A 1 10.64 -0.42 -1.76
C MET A 1 9.32 -0.02 -2.39
N LEU A 2 9.25 1.06 -3.20
CA LEU A 2 8.00 1.46 -3.86
C LEU A 2 7.44 0.42 -4.84
N CYS A 3 8.29 -0.32 -5.56
CA CYS A 3 7.83 -1.39 -6.46
C CYS A 3 7.02 -2.47 -5.73
N VAL A 4 7.43 -2.84 -4.52
CA VAL A 4 6.67 -3.76 -3.65
C VAL A 4 5.31 -3.17 -3.28
N LYS A 5 5.26 -1.88 -2.94
CA LYS A 5 4.01 -1.17 -2.64
C LYS A 5 3.07 -1.11 -3.85
N THR A 6 3.60 -0.89 -5.04
CA THR A 6 2.85 -0.94 -6.29
C THR A 6 2.29 -2.33 -6.56
N SER A 7 3.07 -3.39 -6.32
CA SER A 7 2.56 -4.76 -6.42
C SER A 7 1.41 -5.05 -5.46
N VAL A 8 1.51 -4.61 -4.20
CA VAL A 8 0.43 -4.74 -3.21
C VAL A 8 -0.79 -3.94 -3.66
N GLY A 9 -0.59 -2.72 -4.16
CA GLY A 9 -1.65 -1.89 -4.70
C GLY A 9 -2.39 -2.54 -5.88
N TYR A 10 -1.64 -3.11 -6.83
CA TYR A 10 -2.21 -3.82 -7.98
C TYR A 10 -2.93 -5.11 -7.56
N PHE A 11 -2.39 -5.85 -6.59
CA PHE A 11 -3.09 -7.01 -6.02
C PHE A 11 -4.43 -6.62 -5.39
N ASN A 12 -4.47 -5.49 -4.67
CA ASN A 12 -5.73 -4.95 -4.14
C ASN A 12 -6.69 -4.54 -5.27
N TYR A 13 -6.18 -3.93 -6.34
CA TYR A 13 -6.99 -3.62 -7.51
C TYR A 13 -7.61 -4.86 -8.15
N LEU A 14 -6.83 -5.92 -8.37
CA LEU A 14 -7.35 -7.19 -8.88
C LEU A 14 -8.42 -7.77 -7.95
N ARG A 15 -8.20 -7.70 -6.64
CA ARG A 15 -9.12 -8.22 -5.62
C ARG A 15 -10.46 -7.48 -5.59
N PHE A 16 -10.46 -6.15 -5.76
CA PHE A 16 -11.66 -5.33 -5.54
C PHE A 16 -12.35 -4.88 -6.82
N VAL A 17 -11.64 -4.80 -7.95
CA VAL A 17 -12.17 -4.27 -9.22
C VAL A 17 -12.38 -5.37 -10.25
N HIS A 18 -11.44 -6.32 -10.40
CA HIS A 18 -11.40 -7.17 -11.59
C HIS A 18 -11.93 -8.59 -11.42
N LEU A 19 -11.93 -9.16 -10.21
CA LEU A 19 -12.30 -10.57 -10.02
C LEU A 19 -13.46 -10.78 -9.04
N SER A 20 -14.48 -11.52 -9.49
CA SER A 20 -15.49 -12.14 -8.62
C SER A 20 -14.92 -13.28 -7.74
N SER A 21 -13.68 -13.71 -7.97
CA SER A 21 -12.97 -14.73 -7.17
C SER A 21 -11.71 -14.15 -6.52
N GLN A 22 -11.38 -14.59 -5.30
CA GLN A 22 -10.22 -14.04 -4.58
C GLN A 22 -8.91 -14.38 -5.32
N PRO A 23 -8.05 -13.39 -5.63
CA PRO A 23 -6.78 -13.65 -6.30
C PRO A 23 -5.89 -14.54 -5.42
N SER A 24 -5.21 -15.50 -6.04
CA SER A 24 -4.41 -16.47 -5.30
C SER A 24 -3.22 -15.82 -4.59
N TYR A 25 -2.91 -16.28 -3.37
CA TYR A 25 -1.72 -15.84 -2.64
C TYR A 25 -0.41 -16.15 -3.40
N ARG A 26 -0.43 -17.15 -4.29
CA ARG A 26 0.71 -17.47 -5.18
C ARG A 26 1.03 -16.31 -6.11
N LEU A 27 0.01 -15.66 -6.68
CA LEU A 27 0.19 -14.49 -7.54
C LEU A 27 0.84 -13.34 -6.77
N LEU A 28 0.36 -13.05 -5.55
CA LEU A 28 0.97 -12.03 -4.71
C LEU A 28 2.44 -12.33 -4.42
N TYR A 29 2.76 -13.57 -4.05
CA TYR A 29 4.14 -13.98 -3.78
C TYR A 29 5.04 -13.78 -5.00
N ILE A 30 4.61 -14.22 -6.18
CA ILE A 30 5.35 -14.03 -7.44
C ILE A 30 5.60 -12.55 -7.70
N MET A 31 4.57 -11.71 -7.55
CA MET A 31 4.70 -10.26 -7.74
C MET A 31 5.69 -9.64 -6.76
N LEU A 32 5.67 -10.06 -5.49
CA LEU A 32 6.60 -9.57 -4.46
C LEU A 32 8.05 -9.94 -4.78
N VAL A 33 8.28 -11.18 -5.24
CA VAL A 33 9.60 -11.66 -5.65
C VAL A 33 10.13 -10.86 -6.84
N ILE A 34 9.30 -10.65 -7.88
CA ILE A 34 9.66 -9.83 -9.04
C ILE A 34 10.03 -8.41 -8.60
N SER A 35 9.21 -7.77 -7.78
CA SER A 35 9.44 -6.40 -7.30
C SER A 35 10.67 -6.25 -6.41
N PHE A 36 11.03 -7.30 -5.67
CA PHE A 36 12.26 -7.37 -4.91
C PHE A 36 13.48 -7.38 -5.85
N PHE A 37 13.49 -8.25 -6.87
CA PHE A 37 14.58 -8.31 -7.84
C PHE A 37 14.70 -7.03 -8.70
N ILE A 38 13.58 -6.41 -9.09
CA ILE A 38 13.60 -5.10 -9.76
C ILE A 38 14.26 -4.05 -8.86
N SER A 39 13.91 -4.03 -7.57
CA SER A 39 14.50 -3.08 -6.62
C SER A 39 16.01 -3.28 -6.46
N ILE A 40 16.47 -4.53 -6.35
CA ILE A 40 17.91 -4.86 -6.25
C ILE A 40 18.63 -4.46 -7.53
N THR A 41 18.10 -4.83 -8.69
CA THR A 41 18.70 -4.56 -9.99
C THR A 41 18.85 -3.06 -10.20
N TRP A 42 17.81 -2.28 -9.87
CA TRP A 42 17.86 -0.82 -9.96
C TRP A 42 18.90 -0.20 -9.03
N MET A 43 18.99 -0.66 -7.78
CA MET A 43 19.99 -0.19 -6.82
C MET A 43 21.42 -0.57 -7.26
N ALA A 44 21.62 -1.78 -7.76
CA ALA A 44 22.91 -2.23 -8.29
C ALA A 44 23.32 -1.42 -9.52
N PHE A 45 22.38 -1.12 -10.42
CA PHE A 45 22.60 -0.26 -11.57
C PHE A 45 22.97 1.17 -11.14
N ALA A 46 22.22 1.77 -10.20
CA ALA A 46 22.51 3.10 -9.69
C ALA A 46 23.89 3.15 -8.99
N ALA A 47 24.25 2.13 -8.21
CA ALA A 47 25.56 2.03 -7.58
C ALA A 47 26.70 1.85 -8.60
N GLY A 48 26.52 0.98 -9.60
CA GLY A 48 27.51 0.70 -10.64
C GLY A 48 27.71 1.86 -11.63
N PHE A 49 26.65 2.63 -11.93
CA PHE A 49 26.77 3.84 -12.74
C PHE A 49 27.54 4.94 -11.98
N ASN A 50 27.32 5.03 -10.67
CA ASN A 50 27.91 6.05 -9.82
C ASN A 50 29.38 5.75 -9.43
N SER A 51 29.80 4.49 -9.45
CA SER A 51 31.20 4.09 -9.19
C SER A 51 32.16 4.35 -10.36
N ASN A 52 31.65 4.80 -11.51
CA ASN A 52 32.48 5.10 -12.67
C ASN A 52 33.19 6.47 -12.50
N LEU A 53 34.50 6.41 -12.23
CA LEU A 53 35.39 7.55 -11.93
C LEU A 53 35.35 8.67 -12.98
N SER A 54 34.99 8.37 -14.23
CA SER A 54 34.90 9.36 -15.31
C SER A 54 33.81 10.42 -15.10
N PHE A 55 32.85 10.22 -14.19
CA PHE A 55 31.77 11.17 -13.94
C PHE A 55 31.96 12.07 -12.70
N HIS A 56 33.09 11.99 -11.98
CA HIS A 56 33.37 12.79 -10.76
C HIS A 56 32.30 12.69 -9.64
N ILE A 57 31.54 11.60 -9.56
CA ILE A 57 30.37 11.52 -8.65
C ILE A 57 30.74 10.99 -7.25
N THR A 58 31.70 10.07 -7.13
CA THR A 58 32.20 9.60 -5.82
C THR A 58 33.28 10.52 -5.27
N GLN A 59 32.93 11.41 -4.33
CA GLN A 59 33.91 12.13 -3.51
C GLN A 59 34.38 11.24 -2.37
N LEU A 60 35.57 10.64 -2.55
CA LEU A 60 36.28 9.99 -1.45
C LEU A 60 36.84 11.10 -0.54
N TYR A 61 36.11 11.48 0.50
CA TYR A 61 36.72 12.25 1.59
C TYR A 61 37.58 11.31 2.42
N PRO A 62 38.73 11.76 2.96
CA PRO A 62 39.66 10.92 3.71
C PRO A 62 39.04 10.19 4.93
N TYR A 63 37.84 10.58 5.37
CA TYR A 63 37.10 9.96 6.48
C TYR A 63 35.59 9.79 6.25
N LYS A 64 35.07 9.97 5.01
CA LYS A 64 33.63 9.82 4.71
C LYS A 64 33.42 9.17 3.35
N ILE A 65 32.72 8.04 3.33
CA ILE A 65 32.24 7.38 2.11
C ILE A 65 30.82 7.89 1.84
N CYS A 66 30.68 8.89 0.97
CA CYS A 66 29.37 9.37 0.51
C CYS A 66 28.98 8.62 -0.77
N TRP A 67 27.99 7.73 -0.67
CA TRP A 67 27.58 6.87 -1.79
C TRP A 67 26.86 7.62 -2.91
N PHE A 68 26.07 8.66 -2.63
CA PHE A 68 25.32 9.39 -3.64
C PHE A 68 25.45 10.91 -3.49
N THR A 69 25.72 11.61 -4.59
CA THR A 69 25.59 13.07 -4.65
C THR A 69 24.12 13.46 -4.79
N ARG A 70 23.75 14.68 -4.38
CA ARG A 70 22.38 15.21 -4.55
C ARG A 70 21.79 15.01 -5.96
N PRO A 71 22.50 15.33 -7.07
CA PRO A 71 21.96 15.08 -8.41
C PRO A 71 21.75 13.60 -8.71
N ALA A 72 22.65 12.70 -8.26
CA ALA A 72 22.46 11.27 -8.44
C ALA A 72 21.21 10.75 -7.70
N ILE A 73 20.95 11.26 -6.49
CA ILE A 73 19.71 10.95 -5.74
C ILE A 73 18.49 11.40 -6.52
N TYR A 74 18.52 12.60 -7.13
CA TYR A 74 17.40 13.12 -7.91
C TYR A 74 17.06 12.23 -9.11
N TYR A 75 18.05 11.90 -9.95
CA TYR A 75 17.79 11.12 -11.17
C TYR A 75 17.49 9.64 -10.90
N PHE A 76 18.25 9.00 -10.01
CA PHE A 76 18.14 7.55 -9.79
C PHE A 76 17.13 7.16 -8.72
N THR A 77 16.73 8.08 -7.83
CA THR A 77 15.77 7.79 -6.76
C THR A 77 14.48 8.57 -6.95
N THR A 78 14.53 9.91 -7.04
CA THR A 78 13.31 10.74 -7.04
C THR A 78 12.44 10.48 -8.28
N ILE A 79 13.02 10.43 -9.49
CA ILE A 79 12.22 10.21 -10.72
C ILE A 79 11.48 8.85 -10.70
N PRO A 80 12.13 7.71 -10.43
CA PRO A 80 11.44 6.43 -10.31
C PRO A 80 10.38 6.41 -9.20
N VAL A 81 10.66 7.04 -8.06
CA VAL A 81 9.70 7.19 -6.95
C VAL A 81 8.44 7.91 -7.43
N CYS A 82 8.58 9.04 -8.13
CA CYS A 82 7.45 9.79 -8.68
C CYS A 82 6.63 8.96 -9.67
N LEU A 83 7.28 8.18 -10.53
CA LEU A 83 6.60 7.29 -11.47
C LEU A 83 5.76 6.23 -10.75
N PHE A 84 6.34 5.54 -9.76
CA PHE A 84 5.61 4.55 -8.97
C PHE A 84 4.48 5.17 -8.14
N LEU A 85 4.68 6.38 -7.60
CA LEU A 85 3.63 7.12 -6.90
C LEU A 85 2.46 7.44 -7.82
N LEU A 86 2.72 7.92 -9.03
CA LEU A 86 1.67 8.21 -10.01
C LEU A 86 0.84 6.96 -10.33
N ILE A 87 1.52 5.83 -10.59
CA ILE A 87 0.85 4.55 -10.82
C ILE A 87 -0.01 4.15 -9.61
N ASN A 88 0.52 4.27 -8.39
CA ASN A 88 -0.21 3.95 -7.17
C ASN A 88 -1.45 4.83 -6.96
N ILE A 89 -1.36 6.13 -7.25
CA ILE A 89 -2.51 7.05 -7.18
C ILE A 89 -3.58 6.64 -8.18
N VAL A 90 -3.21 6.35 -9.42
CA VAL A 90 -4.16 5.92 -10.46
C VAL A 90 -4.87 4.63 -10.04
N ILE A 91 -4.12 3.65 -9.56
CA ILE A 91 -4.67 2.39 -9.04
C ILE A 91 -5.63 2.67 -7.87
N PHE A 92 -5.23 3.52 -6.93
CA PHE A 92 -6.04 3.89 -5.78
C PHE A 92 -7.37 4.54 -6.19
N ILE A 93 -7.34 5.49 -7.15
CA ILE A 93 -8.54 6.16 -7.66
C ILE A 93 -9.51 5.14 -8.26
N PHE A 94 -9.02 4.19 -9.06
CA PHE A 94 -9.90 3.15 -9.62
C PHE A 94 -10.52 2.25 -8.55
N VAL A 95 -9.73 1.84 -7.55
CA VAL A 95 -10.25 1.05 -6.41
C VAL A 95 -11.29 1.84 -5.64
N ALA A 96 -11.01 3.10 -5.31
CA ALA A 96 -11.92 3.97 -4.59
C ALA A 96 -13.24 4.19 -5.35
N TYR A 97 -13.15 4.50 -6.65
CA TYR A 97 -14.32 4.69 -7.50
C TYR A 97 -15.21 3.44 -7.54
N HIS A 98 -14.62 2.26 -7.75
CA HIS A 98 -15.37 1.01 -7.80
C HIS A 98 -16.04 0.68 -6.46
N ILE A 99 -15.31 0.84 -5.35
CA ILE A 99 -15.83 0.60 -4.01
C ILE A 99 -16.97 1.57 -3.68
N LEU A 100 -16.82 2.86 -3.97
CA LEU A 100 -17.85 3.86 -3.69
C LEU A 100 -19.12 3.61 -4.51
N ASN A 101 -18.99 3.30 -5.80
CA ASN A 101 -20.13 2.93 -6.65
C ASN A 101 -20.85 1.68 -6.11
N HIS A 102 -20.10 0.68 -5.63
CA HIS A 102 -20.70 -0.53 -5.05
C HIS A 102 -21.53 -0.24 -3.79
N VAL A 103 -21.07 0.69 -2.95
CA VAL A 103 -21.81 1.10 -1.73
C VAL A 103 -23.05 1.90 -2.07
N GLN A 104 -22.97 2.83 -3.03
CA GLN A 104 -24.09 3.67 -3.45
C GLN A 104 -25.25 2.86 -4.05
N ASN A 105 -24.94 1.74 -4.71
CA ASN A 105 -25.93 0.85 -5.29
C ASN A 105 -26.56 -0.15 -4.28
N ALA A 106 -26.32 0.02 -2.96
CA ALA A 106 -26.91 -0.84 -1.94
C ALA A 106 -28.39 -0.50 -1.67
N ALA A 107 -29.24 -1.52 -1.60
CA ALA A 107 -30.70 -1.39 -1.56
C ALA A 107 -31.32 -0.81 -0.25
N SER A 108 -30.54 -0.62 0.83
CA SER A 108 -31.06 -0.06 2.09
C SER A 108 -30.06 0.85 2.82
N SER A 109 -30.57 1.88 3.50
CA SER A 109 -29.78 2.94 4.17
C SER A 109 -28.91 2.43 5.32
N ASP A 110 -29.45 1.55 6.18
CA ASP A 110 -28.71 0.96 7.31
C ASP A 110 -27.60 0.00 6.84
N GLN A 111 -27.86 -0.71 5.74
CA GLN A 111 -26.86 -1.59 5.13
C GLN A 111 -25.78 -0.77 4.42
N SER A 112 -26.14 0.37 3.83
CA SER A 112 -25.21 1.30 3.18
C SER A 112 -24.20 1.88 4.18
N TYR A 113 -24.65 2.34 5.36
CA TYR A 113 -23.75 2.90 6.39
C TYR A 113 -22.73 1.88 6.92
N THR A 114 -23.17 0.65 7.20
CA THR A 114 -22.29 -0.43 7.67
C THR A 114 -21.27 -0.83 6.60
N ARG A 115 -21.70 -0.95 5.34
CA ARG A 115 -20.82 -1.22 4.19
C ARG A 115 -19.82 -0.09 3.95
N MET A 116 -20.27 1.17 4.08
CA MET A 116 -19.41 2.34 3.93
C MET A 116 -18.26 2.34 4.95
N LYS A 117 -18.54 2.01 6.22
CA LYS A 117 -17.48 1.87 7.26
C LYS A 117 -16.45 0.81 6.90
N GLN A 118 -16.87 -0.32 6.35
CA GLN A 118 -15.95 -1.37 5.90
C GLN A 118 -15.11 -0.89 4.71
N CYS A 119 -15.73 -0.20 3.77
CA CYS A 119 -15.07 0.37 2.60
C CYS A 119 -14.02 1.41 2.98
N VAL A 120 -14.32 2.30 3.91
CA VAL A 120 -13.36 3.29 4.43
C VAL A 120 -12.15 2.60 5.05
N ILE A 121 -12.34 1.53 5.83
CA ILE A 121 -11.22 0.77 6.43
C ILE A 121 -10.36 0.10 5.35
N VAL A 122 -10.99 -0.47 4.32
CA VAL A 122 -10.27 -1.07 3.17
C VAL A 122 -9.47 0.00 2.41
N LEU A 123 -10.05 1.17 2.18
CA LEU A 123 -9.37 2.29 1.53
C LEU A 123 -8.22 2.82 2.39
N LEU A 124 -8.41 2.98 3.69
CA LEU A 124 -7.34 3.37 4.62
C LEU A 124 -6.19 2.36 4.63
N LEU A 125 -6.49 1.06 4.60
CA LEU A 125 -5.46 0.02 4.46
C LEU A 125 -4.75 0.13 3.11
N SER A 126 -5.47 0.40 2.02
CA SER A 126 -4.87 0.62 0.70
C SER A 126 -3.93 1.83 0.71
N CYS A 127 -4.34 2.94 1.31
CA CYS A 127 -3.52 4.14 1.49
C CYS A 127 -2.22 3.86 2.26
N ALA A 128 -2.35 3.14 3.38
CA ALA A 128 -1.21 2.77 4.22
C ALA A 128 -0.24 1.82 3.49
N THR A 129 -0.77 0.84 2.74
CA THR A 129 0.06 -0.17 2.04
C THR A 129 0.66 0.31 0.72
N GLN A 130 0.03 1.29 0.05
CA GLN A 130 0.53 1.89 -1.20
C GLN A 130 1.54 3.02 -0.96
N GLY A 131 1.73 3.44 0.30
CA GLY A 131 2.75 4.40 0.69
C GLY A 131 2.41 5.84 0.34
N ILE A 132 1.19 6.30 0.60
CA ILE A 132 0.79 7.71 0.40
C ILE A 132 1.72 8.70 1.12
N GLY A 133 2.37 8.31 2.23
CA GLY A 133 3.39 9.13 2.89
C GLY A 133 4.56 9.52 1.98
N TRP A 134 4.78 8.80 0.87
CA TRP A 134 5.79 9.14 -0.13
C TRP A 134 5.44 10.37 -0.97
N LEU A 135 4.18 10.82 -0.97
CA LEU A 135 3.79 12.04 -1.69
C LEU A 135 4.57 13.26 -1.22
N LEU A 136 4.99 13.30 0.06
CA LEU A 136 5.78 14.40 0.60
C LEU A 136 7.25 14.37 0.14
N GLY A 137 7.77 13.19 -0.22
CA GLY A 137 9.19 12.98 -0.52
C GLY A 137 9.73 13.86 -1.65
N PRO A 138 9.10 13.89 -2.84
CA PRO A 138 9.54 14.73 -3.96
C PRO A 138 9.53 16.24 -3.66
N PHE A 139 8.67 16.69 -2.74
CA PHE A 139 8.59 18.11 -2.39
C PHE A 139 9.73 18.54 -1.46
N LEU A 140 10.34 17.62 -0.70
CA LEU A 140 11.46 17.93 0.21
C LEU A 140 12.64 18.60 -0.48
N THR A 141 12.87 18.26 -1.76
CA THR A 141 13.99 18.80 -2.54
C THR A 141 13.67 20.11 -3.27
N SER A 142 12.40 20.51 -3.32
CA SER A 142 11.92 21.61 -4.18
C SER A 142 11.40 22.81 -3.40
N VAL A 143 11.26 22.72 -2.07
CA VAL A 143 10.81 23.80 -1.19
C VAL A 143 11.97 24.47 -0.46
N GLY A 144 11.76 25.68 0.06
CA GLY A 144 12.75 26.38 0.89
C GLY A 144 13.10 25.62 2.18
N GLU A 145 14.27 25.89 2.76
CA GLU A 145 14.86 25.09 3.85
C GLU A 145 13.94 24.91 5.07
N GLU A 146 13.26 25.97 5.51
CA GLU A 146 12.33 25.93 6.65
C GLU A 146 11.13 25.01 6.38
N VAL A 147 10.50 25.16 5.21
CA VAL A 147 9.35 24.32 4.81
C VAL A 147 9.80 22.87 4.56
N GLY A 148 10.98 22.69 3.99
CA GLY A 148 11.59 21.38 3.74
C GLY A 148 11.87 20.63 5.04
N ASN A 149 12.29 21.32 6.10
CA ASN A 149 12.52 20.73 7.41
C ASN A 149 11.20 20.23 8.03
N VAL A 150 10.15 21.05 8.00
CA VAL A 150 8.82 20.67 8.51
C VAL A 150 8.23 19.48 7.72
N LEU A 151 8.25 19.56 6.38
CA LEU A 151 7.81 18.45 5.53
C LEU A 151 8.66 17.19 5.74
N GLY A 152 9.95 17.36 6.04
CA GLY A 152 10.87 16.26 6.36
C GLY A 152 10.44 15.50 7.60
N TRP A 153 10.08 16.20 8.67
CA TRP A 153 9.53 15.58 9.87
C TRP A 153 8.23 14.81 9.60
N PHE A 154 7.30 15.39 8.85
CA PHE A 154 6.09 14.68 8.44
C PHE A 154 6.43 13.43 7.63
N PHE A 155 7.30 13.55 6.63
CA PHE A 155 7.72 12.41 5.81
C PHE A 155 8.32 11.29 6.66
N ILE A 156 9.21 11.61 7.61
CA ILE A 156 9.84 10.62 8.50
C ILE A 156 8.79 9.96 9.40
N ILE A 157 7.91 10.74 10.04
CA ILE A 157 6.90 10.20 10.95
C ILE A 157 5.92 9.29 10.22
N PHE A 158 5.36 9.74 9.10
CA PHE A 158 4.38 8.96 8.33
C PHE A 158 4.98 7.68 7.75
N ASN A 159 6.20 7.73 7.19
CA ASN A 159 6.86 6.54 6.66
C ASN A 159 7.40 5.62 7.75
N GLY A 160 7.89 6.18 8.86
CA GLY A 160 8.38 5.41 10.01
C GLY A 160 7.27 4.64 10.72
N LEU A 161 6.06 5.20 10.79
CA LEU A 161 4.90 4.56 11.40
C LEU A 161 4.07 3.71 10.41
N GLU A 162 4.40 3.71 9.12
CA GLU A 162 3.64 3.01 8.08
C GLU A 162 3.43 1.52 8.40
N GLY A 163 4.49 0.84 8.86
CA GLY A 163 4.41 -0.57 9.25
C GLY A 163 3.47 -0.80 10.45
N LEU A 164 3.50 0.09 11.44
CA LEU A 164 2.61 0.03 12.60
C LEU A 164 1.14 0.20 12.18
N TRP A 165 0.86 1.19 11.32
CA TRP A 165 -0.49 1.43 10.81
C TRP A 165 -1.03 0.21 10.04
N CYS A 166 -0.18 -0.44 9.24
CA CYS A 166 -0.56 -1.65 8.52
C CYS A 166 -0.94 -2.79 9.48
N ILE A 167 -0.17 -3.00 10.56
CA ILE A 167 -0.45 -4.04 11.56
C ILE A 167 -1.76 -3.75 12.29
N VAL A 168 -1.95 -2.51 12.76
CA VAL A 168 -3.17 -2.11 13.48
C VAL A 168 -4.41 -2.29 12.61
N LEU A 169 -4.37 -1.81 11.36
CA LEU A 169 -5.48 -1.96 10.43
C LEU A 169 -5.76 -3.42 10.09
N TYR A 170 -4.70 -4.24 9.92
CA TYR A 170 -4.86 -5.68 9.69
C TYR A 170 -5.56 -6.38 10.86
N ILE A 171 -5.17 -6.09 12.10
CA ILE A 171 -5.80 -6.65 13.31
C ILE A 171 -7.28 -6.25 13.36
N ILE A 172 -7.60 -4.98 13.10
CA ILE A 172 -9.00 -4.50 13.09
C ILE A 172 -9.84 -5.27 12.06
N ILE A 173 -9.31 -5.48 10.85
CA ILE A 173 -10.00 -6.22 9.79
C ILE A 173 -10.18 -7.69 10.18
N LEU A 174 -9.13 -8.31 10.73
CA LEU A 174 -9.16 -9.71 11.15
C LEU A 174 -10.21 -9.93 12.25
N SER A 175 -10.23 -9.08 13.28
CA SER A 175 -11.22 -9.15 14.37
C SER A 175 -12.65 -9.06 13.84
N LYS A 176 -12.92 -8.13 12.90
CA LYS A 176 -14.24 -8.01 12.26
C LYS A 176 -14.64 -9.28 11.50
N HIS A 177 -13.72 -9.86 10.74
CA HIS A 177 -13.99 -11.10 10.01
C HIS A 177 -14.27 -12.29 10.92
N ILE A 178 -13.60 -12.36 12.08
CA ILE A 178 -13.85 -13.40 13.09
C ILE A 178 -15.24 -13.21 13.70
N ASP A 179 -15.61 -11.98 14.05
CA ASP A 179 -16.92 -11.67 14.64
C ASP A 179 -18.07 -11.96 13.67
N GLU A 180 -17.91 -11.62 12.38
CA GLU A 180 -18.88 -11.97 11.33
C GLU A 180 -19.04 -13.48 11.18
N ARG A 181 -17.93 -14.24 11.16
CA ARG A 181 -17.99 -15.70 11.09
C ARG A 181 -18.72 -16.31 12.28
N LYS A 182 -18.43 -15.84 13.50
CA LYS A 182 -19.12 -16.28 14.72
C LYS A 182 -20.62 -16.03 14.63
N ARG A 183 -21.04 -14.82 14.21
CA ARG A 183 -22.47 -14.49 14.03
C ARG A 183 -23.17 -15.41 13.04
N VAL A 184 -22.53 -15.73 11.92
CA VAL A 184 -23.09 -16.63 10.90
C VAL A 184 -23.21 -18.07 11.41
N ILE A 185 -22.21 -18.55 12.15
CA ILE A 185 -22.26 -19.90 12.77
C ILE A 185 -23.39 -19.97 13.79
N THR A 186 -23.47 -19.01 14.72
CA THR A 186 -24.55 -18.96 15.72
C THR A 186 -25.94 -18.86 15.06
N ALA A 187 -26.10 -18.05 14.01
CA ALA A 187 -27.37 -17.95 13.28
C ALA A 187 -27.77 -19.26 12.58
N LYS A 188 -26.80 -20.05 12.10
CA LYS A 188 -27.05 -21.38 11.53
C LYS A 188 -27.41 -22.41 12.60
N GLU A 189 -26.78 -22.35 13.77
CA GLU A 189 -27.09 -23.23 14.90
C GLU A 189 -28.48 -22.98 15.48
N VAL A 190 -28.90 -21.71 15.60
CA VAL A 190 -30.24 -21.33 16.07
C VAL A 190 -31.36 -21.71 15.08
N LYS A 191 -31.07 -21.83 13.78
CA LYS A 191 -32.05 -22.29 12.77
C LYS A 191 -32.23 -23.81 12.72
N LYS A 192 -31.27 -24.60 13.24
CA LYS A 192 -31.30 -26.07 13.24
C LYS A 192 -32.22 -26.77 14.28
N PRO A 193 -32.73 -26.18 15.39
CA PRO A 193 -33.44 -26.97 16.42
C PRO A 193 -34.90 -27.34 16.11
N THR A 194 -35.50 -26.89 15.01
CA THR A 194 -36.96 -27.00 14.83
C THR A 194 -37.41 -28.03 13.78
N GLU A 195 -36.50 -28.56 12.94
CA GLU A 195 -36.86 -29.54 11.90
C GLU A 195 -36.84 -31.01 12.38
N SER A 196 -36.31 -31.30 13.58
CA SER A 196 -36.21 -32.68 14.09
C SER A 196 -37.35 -33.12 15.02
N ILE A 197 -38.33 -32.25 15.33
CA ILE A 197 -39.39 -32.55 16.31
C ILE A 197 -40.74 -32.93 15.65
N TYR A 198 -40.91 -32.71 14.34
CA TYR A 198 -42.18 -33.04 13.62
C TYR A 198 -42.18 -34.37 12.84
N HIS A 199 -41.14 -35.20 12.99
CA HIS A 199 -41.12 -36.57 12.46
C HIS A 199 -40.99 -37.59 13.59
N LYS A 200 -42.06 -37.76 14.37
CA LYS A 200 -42.30 -39.01 15.11
C LYS A 200 -43.77 -39.22 15.38
#